data_AF-A0A5Q4ED84-F1
#
_entry.id   AF-A0A5Q4ED84-F1
#
_cell.length_a   1.000
_cell.length_b   1.000
_cell.length_c   1.000
_cell.angle_alpha   90.00
_cell.angle_beta   90.00
_cell.angle_gamma   90.00
#
_symmetry.space_group_name_H-M   'P 1'
#
loop_
_entity.id
_entity.type
_entity.pdbx_description
1 polymer ?
#
loop_
_entity_poly.entity_id
_entity_poly.type
_entity_poly.pdbx_seq_one_letter_code
_entity_poly.pdbx_strand_id
1 'polypeptide(L)'
;MKVIKILLVTWAVSLLFTACKQEETPEKVMMKFANHFAAGEYTEAAKYGTPSTVQLLEMMEALASVGFYLPEDDQIEKYSLDDFDCTVSGTTALCSYLEYGEIAEVSLVKTEGQWLVDIPLDDLYDEDDWFEDEDEDDDWFSEGLLNPAN
;
A
#
# COMPACT_ATOMS: atom_id res chain seq x y z
N MET A 1 24.79 43.70 -38.75
CA MET A 1 23.46 43.05 -38.80
C MET A 1 23.54 41.51 -38.91
N LYS A 2 24.52 40.86 -38.25
CA LYS A 2 24.70 39.39 -38.30
C LYS A 2 24.46 38.71 -36.94
N VAL A 3 24.58 39.47 -35.84
CA VAL A 3 24.38 38.99 -34.46
C VAL A 3 22.90 38.92 -34.04
N ILE A 4 22.01 39.69 -34.69
CA ILE A 4 20.57 39.70 -34.39
C ILE A 4 19.87 38.43 -34.91
N LYS A 5 20.40 37.81 -35.98
CA LYS A 5 19.82 36.57 -36.52
C LYS A 5 20.18 35.31 -35.71
N ILE A 6 21.21 35.38 -34.88
CA ILE A 6 21.67 34.24 -34.07
C ILE A 6 20.94 34.19 -32.71
N LEU A 7 20.53 35.34 -32.17
CA LEU A 7 19.78 35.42 -30.92
C LEU A 7 18.31 34.95 -31.02
N LEU A 8 17.72 34.93 -32.21
CA LEU A 8 16.36 34.44 -32.44
C LEU A 8 16.28 32.91 -32.56
N VAL A 9 17.40 32.24 -32.85
CA VAL A 9 17.45 30.78 -33.02
C VAL A 9 17.61 30.06 -31.66
N THR A 10 18.16 30.73 -30.64
CA THR A 10 18.37 30.13 -29.32
C THR A 10 17.15 30.19 -28.39
N TRP A 11 16.17 31.07 -28.64
CA TRP A 11 14.94 31.14 -27.84
C TRP A 11 13.87 30.11 -28.24
N ALA A 12 14.00 29.51 -29.43
CA ALA A 12 13.03 28.54 -29.96
C ALA A 12 13.22 27.11 -29.44
N VAL A 13 14.30 26.81 -28.70
CA VAL A 13 14.64 25.44 -28.25
C VAL A 13 14.16 25.17 -26.80
N SER A 14 13.72 26.18 -26.06
CA SER A 14 13.34 26.03 -24.65
C SER A 14 11.89 25.59 -24.40
N LEU A 15 11.10 25.33 -25.44
CA LEU A 15 9.66 25.01 -25.33
C LEU A 15 9.32 23.52 -25.52
N LEU A 16 10.30 22.62 -25.59
CA LEU A 16 10.04 21.19 -25.80
C LEU A 16 9.91 20.34 -24.52
N PHE A 17 9.98 20.96 -23.33
CA PHE A 17 9.81 20.26 -22.04
C PHE A 17 8.56 20.70 -21.26
N THR A 18 7.52 21.21 -21.92
CA THR A 18 6.16 21.02 -21.36
C THR A 18 5.76 19.58 -21.63
N ALA A 19 6.43 18.65 -20.95
CA ALA A 19 5.81 17.37 -20.64
C ALA A 19 4.52 17.75 -19.94
N CYS A 20 3.39 17.60 -20.63
CA CYS A 20 2.11 17.49 -19.98
C CYS A 20 2.29 16.36 -18.97
N LYS A 21 2.60 16.72 -17.72
CA LYS A 21 2.52 15.83 -16.58
C LYS A 21 1.02 15.56 -16.49
N GLN A 22 0.57 14.55 -17.24
CA GLN A 22 -0.81 14.11 -17.16
C GLN A 22 -0.95 13.68 -15.72
N GLU A 23 -1.70 14.49 -14.96
CA GLU A 23 -1.94 14.25 -13.56
C GLU A 23 -2.57 12.85 -13.49
N GLU A 24 -1.90 11.91 -12.82
CA GLU A 24 -2.43 10.56 -12.71
C GLU A 24 -3.71 10.63 -11.89
N THR A 25 -4.72 9.85 -12.26
CA THR A 25 -5.96 9.79 -11.49
C THR A 25 -5.78 8.90 -10.26
N PRO A 26 -6.58 9.06 -9.20
CA PRO A 26 -6.52 8.21 -8.01
C PRO A 26 -6.60 6.71 -8.33
N GLU A 27 -7.50 6.32 -9.24
CA GLU A 27 -7.70 4.93 -9.69
C GLU A 27 -6.41 4.36 -10.27
N LYS A 28 -5.72 5.16 -11.08
CA LYS A 28 -4.48 4.73 -11.75
C LYS A 28 -3.33 4.60 -10.76
N VAL A 29 -3.26 5.47 -9.75
CA VAL A 29 -2.28 5.36 -8.66
C VAL A 29 -2.58 4.12 -7.82
N MET A 30 -3.83 3.91 -7.43
CA MET A 30 -4.27 2.76 -6.65
C MET A 30 -4.00 1.44 -7.37
N MET A 31 -4.34 1.33 -8.65
CA MET A 31 -4.07 0.13 -9.46
C MET A 31 -2.56 -0.20 -9.53
N LYS A 32 -1.69 0.80 -9.65
CA LYS A 32 -0.24 0.55 -9.65
C LYS A 32 0.25 0.10 -8.28
N PHE A 33 -0.19 0.77 -7.23
CA PHE A 33 0.11 0.40 -5.85
C PHE A 33 -0.31 -1.05 -5.58
N ALA A 34 -1.58 -1.39 -5.83
CA ALA A 34 -2.15 -2.71 -5.57
C ALA A 34 -1.42 -3.82 -6.34
N ASN A 35 -1.08 -3.59 -7.61
CA ASN A 35 -0.35 -4.57 -8.41
C ASN A 35 1.08 -4.83 -7.89
N HIS A 36 1.81 -3.79 -7.48
CA HIS A 36 3.13 -3.97 -6.88
C HIS A 36 3.03 -4.62 -5.49
N PHE A 37 2.01 -4.24 -4.70
CA PHE A 37 1.75 -4.80 -3.38
C PHE A 37 1.44 -6.30 -3.45
N ALA A 38 0.50 -6.70 -4.31
CA ALA A 38 0.14 -8.11 -4.51
C ALA A 38 1.30 -8.95 -5.08
N ALA A 39 2.23 -8.34 -5.80
CA ALA A 39 3.44 -8.99 -6.29
C ALA A 39 4.57 -9.08 -5.25
N GLY A 40 4.37 -8.57 -4.02
CA GLY A 40 5.42 -8.47 -3.00
C GLY A 40 6.52 -7.46 -3.34
N GLU A 41 6.31 -6.60 -4.33
CA GLU A 41 7.26 -5.58 -4.79
C GLU A 41 7.13 -4.31 -3.91
N TYR A 42 7.32 -4.44 -2.60
CA TYR A 42 7.04 -3.39 -1.62
C TYR A 42 7.80 -2.08 -1.88
N THR A 43 9.07 -2.16 -2.32
CA THR A 43 9.86 -0.98 -2.70
C THR A 43 9.25 -0.22 -3.89
N GLU A 44 8.62 -0.92 -4.84
CA GLU A 44 7.94 -0.30 -5.98
C GLU A 44 6.57 0.25 -5.59
N ALA A 45 5.83 -0.47 -4.72
CA ALA A 45 4.58 0.00 -4.15
C ALA A 45 4.77 1.30 -3.34
N ALA A 46 5.87 1.41 -2.58
CA ALA A 46 6.18 2.56 -1.74
C ALA A 46 6.28 3.89 -2.51
N LYS A 47 6.56 3.86 -3.81
CA LYS A 47 6.61 5.06 -4.67
C LYS A 47 5.25 5.75 -4.83
N TYR A 48 4.17 5.02 -4.52
CA TYR A 48 2.80 5.49 -4.65
C TYR A 48 2.16 5.78 -3.28
N GLY A 49 2.88 5.59 -2.17
CA GLY A 49 2.37 5.77 -0.82
C GLY A 49 2.74 7.12 -0.19
N THR A 50 1.98 7.53 0.83
CA THR A 50 2.39 8.58 1.77
C THR A 50 3.57 8.11 2.63
N PRO A 51 4.27 9.02 3.35
CA PRO A 51 5.35 8.63 4.25
C PRO A 51 4.96 7.60 5.31
N SER A 52 3.69 7.57 5.73
CA SER A 52 3.14 6.53 6.62
C SER A 52 3.12 5.17 5.92
N THR A 53 2.49 5.13 4.74
CA THR A 53 2.42 3.92 3.91
C THR A 53 3.80 3.38 3.51
N VAL A 54 4.78 4.26 3.26
CA VAL A 54 6.17 3.84 2.99
C VAL A 54 6.77 3.10 4.18
N GLN A 55 6.60 3.62 5.40
CA GLN A 55 7.09 2.96 6.62
C GLN A 55 6.43 1.59 6.85
N LEU A 56 5.12 1.51 6.59
CA LEU A 56 4.39 0.23 6.60
C LEU A 56 5.03 -0.78 5.63
N LEU A 57 5.28 -0.38 4.39
CA LEU A 57 5.86 -1.27 3.37
C LEU A 57 7.30 -1.66 3.69
N GLU A 58 8.10 -0.77 4.24
CA GLU A 58 9.45 -1.07 4.74
C GLU A 58 9.40 -2.11 5.88
N MET A 59 8.41 -2.02 6.77
CA MET A 59 8.19 -3.02 7.81
C MET A 59 7.82 -4.39 7.21
N MET A 60 6.91 -4.41 6.23
CA MET A 60 6.54 -5.64 5.51
C MET A 60 7.74 -6.28 4.80
N GLU A 61 8.57 -5.48 4.14
CA GLU A 61 9.81 -5.93 3.50
C GLU A 61 10.78 -6.53 4.53
N ALA A 62 10.94 -5.90 5.69
CA ALA A 62 11.77 -6.40 6.78
C ALA A 62 11.25 -7.74 7.33
N LEU A 63 9.94 -7.89 7.51
CA LEU A 63 9.31 -9.13 7.94
C LEU A 63 9.50 -10.26 6.90
N ALA A 64 9.28 -9.97 5.62
CA ALA A 64 9.53 -10.92 4.53
C ALA A 64 11.01 -11.38 4.51
N SER A 65 11.94 -10.46 4.78
CA SER A 65 13.39 -10.76 4.79
C SER A 65 13.82 -11.76 5.88
N VAL A 66 13.09 -11.83 6.99
CA VAL A 66 13.34 -12.78 8.09
C VAL A 66 12.54 -14.08 7.96
N GLY A 67 11.85 -14.28 6.82
CA GLY A 67 11.08 -15.48 6.53
C GLY A 67 9.64 -15.46 7.04
N PHE A 68 9.15 -14.31 7.50
CA PHE A 68 7.74 -14.11 7.80
C PHE A 68 7.04 -13.66 6.52
N TYR A 69 6.52 -14.62 5.76
CA TYR A 69 5.70 -14.36 4.59
C TYR A 69 4.23 -14.37 5.00
N LEU A 70 3.47 -13.38 4.54
CA LEU A 70 2.02 -13.53 4.45
C LEU A 70 1.75 -14.73 3.53
N PRO A 71 0.71 -15.54 3.81
CA PRO A 71 0.38 -16.67 2.94
C PRO A 71 0.26 -16.17 1.51
N GLU A 72 1.04 -16.77 0.60
CA GLU A 72 0.86 -16.56 -0.83
C GLU A 72 -0.57 -17.04 -1.12
N ASP A 73 -1.48 -16.13 -1.47
CA ASP A 73 -2.64 -16.57 -2.23
C ASP A 73 -2.06 -16.99 -3.59
N ASP A 74 -2.25 -18.26 -3.95
CA ASP A 74 -1.80 -18.86 -5.20
C ASP A 74 -2.34 -18.10 -6.45
N GLN A 75 -3.19 -17.11 -6.24
CA GLN A 75 -3.79 -16.23 -7.22
C GLN A 75 -3.32 -14.79 -7.02
N ILE A 76 -2.13 -14.44 -7.53
CA ILE A 76 -1.77 -13.04 -7.78
C ILE A 76 -2.68 -12.53 -8.92
N GLU A 77 -3.89 -12.10 -8.57
CA GLU A 77 -4.77 -11.44 -9.52
C GLU A 77 -4.23 -10.05 -9.82
N LYS A 78 -4.02 -9.79 -11.12
CA LYS A 78 -3.60 -8.47 -11.57
C LYS A 78 -4.81 -7.56 -11.60
N TYR A 79 -4.83 -6.57 -10.72
CA TYR A 79 -5.84 -5.54 -10.70
C TYR A 79 -5.83 -4.70 -11.99
N SER A 80 -7.03 -4.42 -12.48
CA SER A 80 -7.35 -3.56 -13.62
C SER A 80 -7.99 -2.25 -13.15
N LEU A 81 -8.13 -1.27 -14.04
CA LEU A 81 -8.78 0.00 -13.67
C LEU A 81 -10.27 -0.17 -13.34
N ASP A 82 -10.93 -1.16 -13.92
CA ASP A 82 -12.36 -1.40 -13.72
C ASP A 82 -12.66 -2.00 -12.33
N ASP A 83 -11.62 -2.43 -11.61
CA ASP A 83 -11.72 -2.98 -10.25
C ASP A 83 -11.74 -1.91 -9.16
N PHE A 84 -11.52 -0.64 -9.52
CA PHE A 84 -11.50 0.48 -8.58
C PHE A 84 -12.58 1.51 -8.88
N ASP A 85 -13.38 1.86 -7.88
CA ASP A 85 -14.26 3.01 -7.91
C ASP A 85 -13.78 4.06 -6.90
N CYS A 86 -13.27 5.19 -7.40
CA CYS A 86 -12.69 6.24 -6.58
C CYS A 86 -13.57 7.50 -6.56
N THR A 87 -14.03 7.88 -5.37
CA THR A 87 -14.73 9.14 -5.14
C THR A 87 -13.75 10.23 -4.73
N VAL A 88 -13.60 11.27 -5.56
CA VAL A 88 -12.69 12.40 -5.31
C VAL A 88 -13.39 13.53 -4.55
N SER A 89 -12.84 13.94 -3.42
CA SER A 89 -13.27 15.07 -2.60
C SER A 89 -12.13 16.06 -2.40
N GLY A 90 -11.90 16.94 -3.38
CA GLY A 90 -10.89 18.00 -3.30
C GLY A 90 -9.47 17.43 -3.35
N THR A 91 -8.80 17.37 -2.20
CA THR A 91 -7.42 16.85 -2.06
C THR A 91 -7.38 15.44 -1.50
N THR A 92 -8.53 14.80 -1.29
CA THR A 92 -8.63 13.40 -0.88
C THR A 92 -9.46 12.62 -1.90
N ALA A 93 -9.21 11.32 -1.98
CA ALA A 93 -10.02 10.39 -2.73
C ALA A 93 -10.20 9.11 -1.91
N LEU A 94 -11.37 8.49 -2.00
CA LEU A 94 -11.65 7.20 -1.38
C LEU A 94 -11.88 6.21 -2.51
N CYS A 95 -11.01 5.21 -2.61
CA CYS A 95 -11.07 4.15 -3.62
C CYS A 95 -11.61 2.87 -3.00
N SER A 96 -12.65 2.31 -3.60
CA SER A 96 -13.21 1.01 -3.21
C SER A 96 -12.81 -0.04 -4.25
N TYR A 97 -12.52 -1.26 -3.78
CA TYR A 97 -12.22 -2.42 -4.62
C TYR A 97 -12.73 -3.71 -3.98
N LEU A 98 -12.89 -4.76 -4.77
CA LEU A 98 -13.32 -6.06 -4.27
C LEU A 98 -12.10 -6.89 -3.87
N GLU A 99 -12.05 -7.32 -2.61
CA GLU A 99 -11.01 -8.16 -2.04
C GLU A 99 -11.68 -9.33 -1.32
N TYR A 100 -11.37 -10.57 -1.72
CA TYR A 100 -11.96 -11.80 -1.17
C TYR A 100 -13.50 -11.84 -1.11
N GLY A 101 -14.17 -11.10 -2.00
CA GLY A 101 -15.64 -11.01 -2.04
C GLY A 101 -16.23 -9.95 -1.12
N GLU A 102 -15.38 -9.19 -0.43
CA GLU A 102 -15.76 -8.03 0.39
C GLU A 102 -15.28 -6.73 -0.28
N ILE A 103 -15.98 -5.63 -0.01
CA ILE A 103 -15.57 -4.32 -0.52
C ILE A 103 -14.58 -3.73 0.47
N ALA A 104 -13.32 -3.60 0.05
CA ALA A 104 -12.28 -2.90 0.78
C ALA A 104 -12.21 -1.44 0.31
N GLU A 105 -11.88 -0.53 1.23
CA GLU A 105 -11.73 0.90 0.96
C GLU A 105 -10.33 1.37 1.33
N VAL A 106 -9.70 2.15 0.45
CA VAL A 106 -8.38 2.74 0.67
C VAL A 106 -8.42 4.22 0.36
N SER A 107 -7.84 5.02 1.25
CA SER A 107 -7.79 6.47 1.10
C SER A 107 -6.55 6.90 0.30
N LEU A 108 -6.71 7.94 -0.53
CA LEU A 108 -5.62 8.60 -1.24
C LEU A 108 -5.64 10.09 -0.94
N VAL A 109 -4.46 10.68 -0.80
CA VAL A 109 -4.28 12.11 -0.56
C VAL A 109 -3.47 12.73 -1.69
N LYS A 110 -3.83 13.95 -2.07
CA LYS A 110 -3.16 14.73 -3.09
C LYS A 110 -2.13 15.66 -2.45
N THR A 111 -0.86 15.32 -2.60
CA THR A 111 0.28 16.08 -2.05
C THR A 111 1.15 16.56 -3.21
N GLU A 112 1.47 17.86 -3.26
CA GLU A 112 2.31 18.46 -4.31
C GLU A 112 1.84 18.19 -5.76
N GLY A 113 0.53 17.99 -5.97
CA GLY A 113 -0.03 17.65 -7.28
C GLY A 113 0.13 16.18 -7.68
N GLN A 114 0.45 15.30 -6.72
CA GLN A 114 0.52 13.86 -6.91
C GLN A 114 -0.43 13.17 -5.94
N TRP A 115 -1.20 12.21 -6.43
CA TRP A 115 -1.99 11.34 -5.57
C TRP A 115 -1.08 10.28 -4.95
N LEU A 116 -1.28 10.02 -3.67
CA LEU A 116 -0.56 9.03 -2.88
C LEU A 116 -1.56 8.22 -2.04
N VAL A 117 -1.36 6.91 -1.99
CA VAL A 117 -2.08 5.99 -1.11
C VAL A 117 -1.73 6.28 0.33
N ASP A 118 -2.75 6.44 1.17
CA ASP A 118 -2.61 6.76 2.59
C ASP A 118 -3.22 5.65 3.43
N ILE A 119 -2.33 4.76 3.89
CA ILE A 119 -2.61 3.73 4.88
C ILE A 119 -1.90 4.18 6.17
N PRO A 120 -2.65 4.69 7.16
CA PRO A 120 -2.07 5.06 8.44
C PRO A 120 -1.53 3.80 9.14
N LEU A 121 -0.38 3.96 9.80
CA LEU A 121 0.24 2.86 10.55
C LEU A 121 -0.68 2.31 11.65
N ASP A 122 -1.56 3.17 12.18
CA ASP A 122 -2.53 2.84 13.23
C ASP A 122 -3.55 1.78 12.77
N ASP A 123 -3.84 1.65 11.47
CA ASP A 123 -4.73 0.61 10.92
C ASP A 123 -4.15 -0.81 11.07
N LEU A 124 -2.86 -0.94 11.39
CA LEU A 124 -2.23 -2.24 11.70
C LEU A 124 -2.38 -2.65 13.17
N TYR A 125 -2.84 -1.73 14.01
CA TYR A 125 -2.90 -1.90 15.46
C TYR A 125 -4.34 -1.93 15.97
N ASP A 126 -5.32 -2.32 15.15
CA ASP A 126 -6.64 -2.62 15.69
C ASP A 126 -6.49 -3.71 16.78
N GLU A 127 -6.67 -3.27 18.03
CA GLU A 127 -6.25 -3.93 19.27
C GLU A 127 -7.04 -5.21 19.60
N ASP A 128 -7.93 -5.65 18.71
CA ASP A 128 -8.95 -6.68 18.99
C ASP A 128 -8.54 -8.11 18.56
N ASP A 129 -7.52 -8.30 17.70
CA ASP A 129 -7.20 -9.64 17.15
C ASP A 129 -6.01 -10.37 17.82
N TRP A 130 -5.29 -9.73 18.76
CA TRP A 130 -4.10 -10.33 19.40
C TRP A 130 -4.34 -10.89 20.82
N PHE A 131 -5.57 -10.81 21.35
CA PHE A 131 -5.92 -11.27 22.71
C PHE A 131 -7.01 -12.36 22.77
N GLU A 132 -7.48 -12.89 21.64
CA GLU A 132 -8.35 -14.08 21.64
C GLU A 132 -7.53 -15.36 21.34
N ASP A 133 -6.57 -15.70 22.21
CA ASP A 133 -5.98 -17.07 22.29
C ASP A 133 -5.19 -17.27 23.61
N GLU A 134 -5.68 -16.71 24.72
CA GLU A 134 -5.26 -17.13 26.07
C GLU A 134 -6.50 -17.42 26.91
N ASP A 135 -7.26 -18.47 26.59
CA ASP A 135 -8.03 -19.20 27.59
C ASP A 135 -8.37 -20.61 27.07
N GLU A 136 -8.16 -21.60 27.93
CA GLU A 136 -8.51 -23.04 27.80
C GLU A 136 -7.46 -23.95 27.13
N ASP A 137 -6.42 -24.34 27.87
CA ASP A 137 -6.04 -25.77 28.07
C ASP A 137 -4.90 -25.95 29.09
N ASP A 138 -5.09 -25.49 30.33
CA ASP A 138 -4.22 -25.78 31.49
C ASP A 138 -4.83 -26.89 32.38
N ASP A 139 -5.10 -28.08 31.82
CA ASP A 139 -5.60 -29.26 32.56
C ASP A 139 -4.62 -30.45 32.58
N TRP A 140 -3.30 -30.19 32.57
CA TRP A 140 -2.25 -31.22 32.61
C TRP A 140 -1.55 -31.42 33.97
N PHE A 141 -2.17 -31.08 35.12
CA PHE A 141 -1.55 -31.37 36.43
C PHE A 141 -2.53 -31.88 37.48
N SER A 142 -3.17 -33.03 37.23
CA SER A 142 -3.98 -33.66 38.28
C SER A 142 -4.03 -35.19 38.31
N GLU A 143 -3.03 -35.94 37.80
CA GLU A 143 -2.93 -37.38 38.12
C GLU A 143 -1.49 -37.82 38.41
N GLY A 144 -1.10 -37.81 39.69
CA GLY A 144 0.24 -38.27 40.08
C GLY A 144 0.54 -38.42 41.57
N LEU A 145 -0.43 -38.29 42.49
CA LEU A 145 -0.22 -38.57 43.92
C LEU A 145 -1.26 -39.58 44.43
N LEU A 146 -1.17 -40.80 43.91
CA LEU A 146 -1.70 -41.97 44.63
C LEU A 146 -0.72 -42.34 45.75
N ASN A 147 -1.10 -41.95 46.95
CA ASN A 147 -0.67 -42.47 48.24
C ASN A 147 -0.67 -44.01 48.29
N PRO A 148 0.39 -44.66 48.80
CA PRO A 148 0.21 -45.91 49.52
C PRO A 148 0.80 -45.78 50.93
N ALA A 149 -0.07 -45.49 51.89
CA ALA A 149 0.12 -45.91 53.26
C ALA A 149 -0.62 -47.24 53.45
N ASN A 150 0.11 -48.36 53.30
CA ASN A 150 -0.01 -49.57 54.13
C ASN A 150 1.13 -50.56 53.80
#